data_AF-A0A939Z0I2-F1
#
_entry.id   AF-A0A939Z0I2-F1
#
_cell.length_a   1.000
_cell.length_b   1.000
_cell.length_c   1.000
_cell.angle_alpha   90.00
_cell.angle_beta   90.00
_cell.angle_gamma   90.00
#
_symmetry.space_group_name_H-M   'P 1'
#
loop_
_entity.id
_entity.type
_entity.pdbx_description
1 polymer ?
#
loop_
_entity_poly.entity_id
_entity_poly.type
_entity_poly.pdbx_seq_one_letter_code
_entity_poly.pdbx_strand_id
1 'polypeptide(L)'
;MFAPMTVDIITLALLFSPLLLLLGLGFIAAIDPYIRRGQRRVMLVNVALSLTLIAQNLLENSFFVNRSNLAFKNVLSAYGYSVRPVILILFLCIIQPDSRKRLQWGLAGINAALYFSSPFTRLCFEIREGDYVLLRGPLWFACFAVSAILLAELLARTILLYRETGRWERLIPFAVVLIIIVSVVLDINVGLEPQPISFLTIAIAVGSVFYYIWLHLQFVREHEHDLMAAQRIRIMMTQIQPHFLFNALNTIRALYAKDSPLADKTLEDFSTYLRQNLESLSQADLIPIDKELEHTKLYAEIEVLRFPN
;
A
#
# COMPACT_ATOMS: atom_id res chain seq x y z
N MET A 1 3.66 8.28 53.27
CA MET A 1 2.71 9.31 52.77
C MET A 1 2.58 9.08 51.28
N PHE A 2 1.55 8.35 50.86
CA PHE A 2 1.34 7.97 49.46
C PHE A 2 0.65 9.14 48.74
N ALA A 3 1.33 9.77 47.79
CA ALA A 3 0.67 10.66 46.85
C ALA A 3 -0.22 9.80 45.93
N PRO A 4 -1.50 10.15 45.72
CA PRO A 4 -2.33 9.45 44.76
C PRO A 4 -1.74 9.67 43.36
N MET A 5 -1.53 8.59 42.60
CA MET A 5 -1.26 8.66 41.17
C MET A 5 -2.49 9.25 40.48
N THR A 6 -2.52 10.57 40.32
CA THR A 6 -3.33 11.20 39.28
C THR A 6 -2.66 10.83 37.96
N VAL A 7 -3.17 9.78 37.30
CA VAL A 7 -2.80 9.53 35.91
C VAL A 7 -3.29 10.73 35.12
N ASP A 8 -2.38 11.62 34.73
CA ASP A 8 -2.74 12.82 33.98
C ASP A 8 -3.49 12.43 32.70
N ILE A 9 -4.52 13.21 32.37
CA ILE A 9 -5.36 13.01 31.17
C ILE A 9 -4.49 12.90 29.91
N ILE A 10 -3.37 13.63 29.88
CA ILE A 10 -2.37 13.60 28.81
C ILE A 10 -1.73 12.22 28.68
N THR A 11 -1.31 11.61 29.80
CA THR A 11 -0.73 10.27 29.85
C THR A 11 -1.73 9.22 29.39
N LEU A 12 -3.00 9.35 29.80
CA LEU A 12 -4.07 8.45 29.37
C LEU A 12 -4.34 8.58 27.86
N ALA A 13 -4.37 9.81 27.34
CA ALA A 13 -4.57 10.09 25.92
C ALA A 13 -3.43 9.54 25.04
N LEU A 14 -2.18 9.71 25.46
CA LEU A 14 -1.00 9.15 24.78
C LEU A 14 -1.01 7.62 24.75
N LEU A 15 -1.64 6.99 25.76
CA LEU A 15 -1.72 5.55 25.90
C LEU A 15 -2.79 4.91 25.00
N PHE A 16 -3.99 5.49 24.98
CA PHE A 16 -5.13 4.93 24.25
C PHE A 16 -5.19 5.34 22.77
N SER A 17 -4.64 6.50 22.40
CA SER A 17 -4.72 6.99 21.01
C SER A 17 -4.06 6.08 19.97
N PRO A 18 -2.79 5.60 20.10
CA PRO A 18 -2.20 4.71 19.11
C PRO A 18 -2.90 3.34 19.07
N LEU A 19 -3.44 2.89 20.21
CA LEU A 19 -4.17 1.63 20.32
C LEU A 19 -5.50 1.68 19.56
N LEU A 20 -6.31 2.72 19.79
CA LEU A 20 -7.58 2.92 19.09
C LEU A 20 -7.36 3.12 17.58
N LEU A 21 -6.32 3.86 17.21
CA LEU A 21 -5.93 4.09 15.83
C LEU A 21 -5.59 2.77 15.11
N LEU A 22 -4.79 1.89 15.73
CA LEU A 22 -4.45 0.60 15.14
C LEU A 22 -5.63 -0.38 15.10
N LEU A 23 -6.50 -0.37 16.11
CA LEU A 23 -7.73 -1.18 16.09
C LEU A 23 -8.68 -0.74 14.96
N GLY A 24 -8.88 0.57 14.80
CA GLY A 24 -9.65 1.13 13.70
C GLY A 24 -9.04 0.80 12.35
N LEU A 25 -7.72 0.97 12.21
CA LEU A 25 -6.99 0.61 11.00
C LEU A 25 -7.12 -0.88 10.67
N GLY A 26 -7.01 -1.77 11.66
CA GLY A 26 -7.17 -3.20 11.49
C GLY A 26 -8.56 -3.58 10.98
N PHE A 27 -9.61 -2.95 11.53
CA PHE A 27 -10.99 -3.16 11.07
C PHE A 27 -11.20 -2.67 9.63
N ILE A 28 -10.77 -1.43 9.34
CA ILE A 28 -10.93 -0.82 8.02
C ILE A 28 -10.16 -1.63 6.96
N ALA A 29 -8.88 -1.94 7.21
CA ALA A 29 -8.05 -2.71 6.30
C ALA A 29 -8.57 -4.13 6.07
N ALA A 30 -9.28 -4.73 7.03
CA ALA A 30 -9.87 -6.06 6.89
C ALA A 30 -11.05 -6.08 5.91
N ILE A 31 -11.85 -5.01 5.90
CA ILE A 31 -13.10 -4.91 5.12
C ILE A 31 -12.87 -4.23 3.76
N ASP A 32 -11.77 -3.48 3.58
CA ASP A 32 -11.47 -2.77 2.35
C ASP A 32 -11.48 -3.72 1.11
N PRO A 33 -12.41 -3.50 0.16
CA PRO A 33 -12.55 -4.34 -1.03
C PRO A 33 -11.51 -4.03 -2.12
N TYR A 34 -10.90 -2.84 -2.10
CA TYR A 34 -10.00 -2.37 -3.15
C TYR A 34 -8.59 -2.98 -3.02
N ILE A 35 -8.15 -3.27 -1.79
CA ILE A 35 -6.79 -3.76 -1.54
C ILE A 35 -6.65 -5.23 -1.94
N ARG A 36 -5.63 -5.54 -2.74
CA ARG A 36 -5.26 -6.91 -3.12
C ARG A 36 -5.04 -7.81 -1.88
N ARG A 37 -5.53 -9.05 -1.92
CA ARG A 37 -5.48 -10.01 -0.80
C ARG A 37 -4.08 -10.17 -0.18
N GLY A 38 -3.02 -10.17 -0.99
CA GLY A 38 -1.64 -10.29 -0.51
C GLY A 38 -1.20 -9.12 0.36
N GLN A 39 -1.34 -7.88 -0.14
CA GLN A 39 -0.98 -6.68 0.61
C GLN A 39 -1.89 -6.44 1.81
N ARG A 40 -3.18 -6.82 1.73
CA ARG A 40 -4.09 -6.81 2.88
C ARG A 40 -3.58 -7.69 4.03
N ARG A 41 -3.12 -8.91 3.73
CA ARG A 41 -2.51 -9.79 4.76
C ARG A 41 -1.28 -9.15 5.39
N VAL A 42 -0.39 -8.58 4.58
CA VAL A 42 0.82 -7.91 5.09
C VAL A 42 0.45 -6.73 5.99
N MET A 43 -0.53 -5.91 5.60
CA MET A 43 -1.03 -4.81 6.41
C MET A 43 -1.61 -5.29 7.75
N LEU A 44 -2.46 -6.32 7.74
CA LEU A 44 -3.03 -6.86 8.97
C LEU A 44 -1.97 -7.44 9.92
N VAL A 45 -0.94 -8.10 9.37
CA VAL A 45 0.20 -8.58 10.15
C VAL A 45 1.00 -7.40 10.73
N ASN A 46 1.19 -6.33 9.95
CA ASN A 46 1.86 -5.11 10.42
C ASN A 46 1.08 -4.45 11.57
N VAL A 47 -0.24 -4.33 11.45
CA VAL A 47 -1.12 -3.81 12.53
C VAL A 47 -1.04 -4.70 13.77
N ALA A 48 -1.12 -6.02 13.61
CA ALA A 48 -1.03 -6.96 14.73
C ALA A 48 0.31 -6.85 15.46
N LEU A 49 1.44 -6.80 14.74
CA LEU A 49 2.76 -6.61 15.34
C LEU A 49 2.92 -5.24 16.01
N SER A 50 2.33 -4.20 15.43
CA SER A 50 2.35 -2.85 16.03
C SER A 50 1.55 -2.82 17.35
N LEU A 51 0.40 -3.50 17.40
CA LEU A 51 -0.38 -3.66 18.64
C LEU A 51 0.41 -4.43 19.71
N THR A 52 1.14 -5.48 19.33
CA THR A 52 1.99 -6.20 20.28
C THR A 52 3.18 -5.38 20.77
N LEU A 53 3.72 -4.46 19.96
CA LEU A 53 4.73 -3.50 20.43
C LEU A 53 4.14 -2.52 21.45
N ILE A 54 2.93 -2.00 21.22
CA ILE A 54 2.25 -1.16 22.22
C ILE A 54 2.09 -1.95 23.52
N ALA A 55 1.57 -3.17 23.46
CA ALA A 55 1.43 -4.03 24.64
C ALA A 55 2.78 -4.26 25.34
N GLN A 56 3.86 -4.49 24.59
CA GLN A 56 5.20 -4.65 25.15
C GLN A 56 5.71 -3.37 25.84
N ASN A 57 5.53 -2.18 25.26
CA ASN A 57 5.90 -0.90 25.88
C ASN A 57 5.14 -0.68 27.19
N LEU A 58 3.83 -0.99 27.20
CA LEU A 58 2.99 -0.86 28.39
C LEU A 58 3.41 -1.82 29.49
N LEU A 59 3.74 -3.07 29.14
CA LEU A 59 4.23 -4.06 30.08
C LEU A 59 5.59 -3.64 30.67
N GLU A 60 6.52 -3.15 29.85
CA GLU A 60 7.83 -2.68 30.33
C GLU A 60 7.73 -1.52 31.32
N ASN A 61 6.78 -0.61 31.12
CA ASN A 61 6.54 0.53 32.00
C ASN A 61 5.59 0.21 33.18
N SER A 62 5.02 -0.99 33.22
CA SER A 62 4.11 -1.37 34.29
C SER A 62 4.86 -1.71 35.59
N PHE A 63 4.28 -1.27 36.71
CA PHE A 63 4.75 -1.59 38.06
C PHE A 63 4.87 -3.12 38.31
N PHE A 64 4.11 -3.92 37.57
CA PHE A 64 4.07 -5.38 37.65
C PHE A 64 5.37 -6.02 37.15
N VAL A 65 5.97 -5.48 36.09
CA VAL A 65 7.24 -6.01 35.54
C VAL A 65 8.43 -5.61 36.39
N ASN A 66 8.37 -4.45 37.06
CA ASN A 66 9.42 -3.98 37.98
C ASN A 66 9.56 -4.82 39.27
N ARG A 67 8.63 -5.75 39.54
CA ARG A 67 8.75 -6.78 40.60
C ARG A 67 8.69 -8.22 40.06
N SER A 68 8.65 -8.40 38.75
CA SER A 68 8.52 -9.72 38.11
C SER A 68 9.84 -10.47 38.05
N ASN A 69 9.84 -11.67 37.44
CA ASN A 69 11.03 -12.46 37.21
C ASN A 69 11.95 -11.79 36.16
N LEU A 70 13.25 -11.68 36.45
CA LEU A 70 14.29 -11.17 35.54
C LEU A 70 14.20 -11.81 34.15
N ALA A 71 13.89 -13.11 34.09
CA ALA A 71 13.72 -13.84 32.83
C ALA A 71 12.60 -13.27 31.95
N PHE A 72 11.47 -12.86 32.56
CA PHE A 72 10.36 -12.27 31.83
C PHE A 72 10.74 -10.90 31.25
N LYS A 73 11.41 -10.05 32.05
CA LYS A 73 11.86 -8.73 31.58
C LYS A 73 12.86 -8.85 30.42
N ASN A 74 13.79 -9.79 30.51
CA ASN A 74 14.74 -10.10 29.44
C ASN A 74 14.05 -10.50 28.13
N VAL A 75 13.07 -11.41 28.18
CA VAL A 75 12.32 -11.85 27.00
C VAL A 75 11.51 -10.69 26.41
N LEU A 76 10.87 -9.90 27.26
CA LEU A 76 10.05 -8.75 26.86
C LEU A 76 10.89 -7.68 26.12
N SER A 77 12.08 -7.38 26.64
CA SER A 77 13.01 -6.44 25.99
C SER A 77 13.57 -7.00 24.69
N ALA A 78 14.00 -8.28 24.66
CA ALA A 78 14.48 -8.92 23.44
C ALA A 78 13.41 -8.93 22.34
N TYR A 79 12.14 -9.15 22.71
CA TYR A 79 11.01 -9.07 21.80
C TYR A 79 10.87 -7.68 21.15
N GLY A 80 10.89 -6.61 21.95
CA GLY A 80 10.77 -5.23 21.45
C GLY A 80 11.83 -4.88 20.40
N TYR A 81 13.10 -5.21 20.65
CA TYR A 81 14.19 -4.99 19.70
C TYR A 81 14.16 -5.92 18.47
N SER A 82 13.49 -7.06 18.56
CA SER A 82 13.37 -8.02 17.45
C SER A 82 12.23 -7.69 16.49
N VAL A 83 11.12 -7.17 17.00
CA VAL A 83 9.92 -6.89 16.19
C VAL A 83 10.05 -5.62 15.35
N ARG A 84 10.78 -4.60 15.83
CA ARG A 84 10.94 -3.32 15.11
C ARG A 84 11.48 -3.48 13.68
N PRO A 85 12.59 -4.21 13.43
CA PRO A 85 13.03 -4.50 12.06
C PRO A 85 12.01 -5.27 11.22
N VAL A 86 11.28 -6.20 11.83
CA VAL A 86 10.25 -7.00 11.13
C VAL A 86 9.16 -6.11 10.57
N ILE A 87 8.70 -5.11 11.33
CA ILE A 87 7.69 -4.14 10.88
C ILE A 87 8.19 -3.34 9.66
N LEU A 88 9.45 -2.91 9.65
CA LEU A 88 10.06 -2.23 8.50
C LEU A 88 10.10 -3.12 7.26
N ILE A 89 10.37 -4.42 7.42
CA ILE A 89 10.30 -5.39 6.33
C ILE A 89 8.87 -5.50 5.80
N LEU A 90 7.86 -5.49 6.66
CA LEU A 90 6.46 -5.51 6.23
C LEU A 90 6.09 -4.26 5.43
N PHE A 91 6.59 -3.08 5.81
CA PHE A 91 6.43 -1.88 4.97
C PHE A 91 7.08 -2.05 3.60
N LEU A 92 8.29 -2.62 3.53
CA LEU A 92 8.94 -2.96 2.26
C LEU A 92 8.13 -3.97 1.42
N CYS A 93 7.46 -4.94 2.05
CA CYS A 93 6.57 -5.89 1.39
C CYS A 93 5.30 -5.23 0.84
N ILE A 94 4.81 -4.16 1.47
CA ILE A 94 3.67 -3.38 0.94
C ILE A 94 4.09 -2.63 -0.33
N ILE A 95 5.29 -2.03 -0.34
CA ILE A 95 5.84 -1.31 -1.51
C ILE A 95 6.13 -2.26 -2.67
N GLN A 96 6.78 -3.40 -2.40
CA GLN A 96 7.24 -4.34 -3.41
C GLN A 96 6.75 -5.77 -3.12
N PRO A 97 5.46 -6.06 -3.37
CA PRO A 97 4.85 -7.34 -3.03
C PRO A 97 5.51 -8.54 -3.74
N ASP A 98 6.02 -8.35 -4.97
CA ASP A 98 6.58 -9.43 -5.78
C ASP A 98 8.08 -9.70 -5.51
N SER A 99 8.74 -8.83 -4.74
CA SER A 99 10.18 -8.94 -4.49
C SER A 99 10.51 -9.93 -3.37
N ARG A 100 11.51 -10.80 -3.59
CA ARG A 100 12.00 -11.70 -2.54
C ARG A 100 12.82 -10.93 -1.50
N LYS A 101 12.39 -10.99 -0.23
CA LYS A 101 13.04 -10.30 0.89
C LYS A 101 14.02 -11.17 1.71
N ARG A 102 14.71 -12.12 1.08
CA ARG A 102 15.55 -13.12 1.79
C ARG A 102 16.63 -12.48 2.66
N LEU A 103 17.32 -11.46 2.13
CA LEU A 103 18.39 -10.77 2.84
C LEU A 103 17.85 -10.04 4.08
N GLN A 104 16.74 -9.34 3.92
CA GLN A 104 16.11 -8.56 4.98
C GLN A 104 15.61 -9.46 6.11
N TRP A 105 14.94 -10.57 5.79
CA TRP A 105 14.53 -11.57 6.79
C TRP A 105 15.73 -12.22 7.47
N GLY A 106 16.84 -12.45 6.74
CA GLY A 106 18.10 -12.92 7.32
C GLY A 106 18.69 -11.94 8.33
N LEU A 107 18.75 -10.65 7.99
CA LEU A 107 19.21 -9.58 8.90
C LEU A 107 18.34 -9.48 10.16
N ALA A 108 17.02 -9.52 10.00
CA ALA A 108 16.09 -9.51 11.14
C ALA A 108 16.21 -10.77 12.01
N GLY A 109 16.45 -11.94 11.40
CA GLY A 109 16.67 -13.20 12.12
C GLY A 109 17.97 -13.19 12.93
N ILE A 110 19.07 -12.69 12.34
CA ILE A 110 20.36 -12.52 13.04
C ILE A 110 20.19 -11.53 14.20
N ASN A 111 19.51 -10.40 13.96
CA ASN A 111 19.21 -9.43 15.01
C ASN A 111 18.43 -10.08 16.16
N ALA A 112 17.34 -10.80 15.86
CA ALA A 112 16.54 -11.46 16.87
C ALA A 112 17.38 -12.47 17.67
N ALA A 113 18.16 -13.33 17.00
CA ALA A 113 19.03 -14.29 17.66
C ALA A 113 20.02 -13.60 18.62
N LEU A 114 20.60 -12.47 18.20
CA LEU A 114 21.52 -11.69 19.03
C LEU A 114 20.83 -11.16 20.30
N TYR A 115 19.65 -10.55 20.18
CA TYR A 115 18.93 -10.01 21.34
C TYR A 115 18.37 -11.11 22.27
N PHE A 116 17.86 -12.23 21.72
CA PHE A 116 17.42 -13.36 22.54
C PHE A 116 18.57 -14.11 23.23
N SER A 117 19.81 -14.01 22.72
CA SER A 117 21.00 -14.54 23.38
C SER A 117 21.53 -13.67 24.51
N SER A 118 21.07 -12.41 24.60
CA SER A 118 21.57 -11.42 25.56
C SER A 118 21.52 -11.84 27.03
N PRO A 119 20.51 -12.60 27.51
CA PRO A 119 20.48 -13.05 28.91
C PRO A 119 21.67 -13.94 29.30
N PHE A 120 22.27 -14.63 28.33
CA PHE A 120 23.40 -15.54 28.55
C PHE A 120 24.75 -14.88 28.22
N THR A 121 24.77 -14.01 27.21
CA THR A 121 26.02 -13.48 26.64
C THR A 121 26.32 -12.04 27.06
N ARG A 122 25.31 -11.29 27.53
CA ARG A 122 25.38 -9.86 27.87
C ARG A 122 25.84 -8.96 26.70
N LEU A 123 25.73 -9.46 25.46
CA LEU A 123 26.21 -8.75 24.28
C LEU A 123 25.38 -7.51 23.93
N CYS A 124 24.05 -7.60 23.96
CA CYS A 124 23.18 -6.47 23.61
C CYS A 124 22.82 -5.63 24.82
N PHE A 125 22.42 -6.28 25.90
CA PHE A 125 21.99 -5.63 27.14
C PHE A 125 22.13 -6.57 28.34
N GLU A 126 22.25 -5.97 29.52
CA GLU A 126 22.20 -6.65 30.81
C GLU A 126 21.19 -5.92 31.69
N ILE A 127 20.31 -6.68 32.37
CA ILE A 127 19.35 -6.10 33.31
C ILE A 127 19.89 -6.33 34.72
N ARG A 128 20.17 -5.25 35.45
CA ARG A 128 20.70 -5.32 36.81
C ARG A 128 19.64 -5.84 37.78
N GLU A 129 19.94 -6.90 38.52
CA GLU A 129 19.10 -7.40 39.61
C GLU A 129 18.99 -6.34 40.72
N GLY A 130 17.76 -5.99 41.11
CA GLY A 130 17.44 -4.94 42.09
C GLY A 130 16.63 -3.81 41.48
N ASP A 131 17.26 -2.96 40.68
CA ASP A 131 16.64 -1.76 40.08
C ASP A 131 16.06 -2.01 38.68
N TYR A 132 16.29 -3.20 38.11
CA TYR A 132 15.87 -3.63 36.77
C TYR A 132 16.22 -2.62 35.65
N VAL A 133 17.28 -1.85 35.83
CA VAL A 133 17.79 -0.92 34.82
C VAL A 133 18.47 -1.70 33.72
N LEU A 134 18.15 -1.36 32.47
CA LEU A 134 18.78 -1.93 31.28
C LEU A 134 20.13 -1.25 31.04
N LEU A 135 21.21 -2.00 31.22
CA LEU A 135 22.57 -1.61 30.89
C LEU A 135 22.88 -2.01 29.45
N ARG A 136 23.54 -1.11 28.72
CA ARG A 136 23.90 -1.32 27.31
C ARG A 136 25.15 -2.21 27.22
N GLY A 137 25.03 -3.35 26.55
CA GLY A 137 26.17 -4.22 26.21
C GLY A 137 26.96 -3.69 24.99
N PRO A 138 28.08 -4.31 24.60
CA PRO A 138 28.91 -3.83 23.49
C PRO A 138 28.19 -3.78 22.13
N LEU A 139 27.19 -4.64 21.90
CA LEU A 139 26.41 -4.73 20.66
C LEU A 139 25.00 -4.15 20.80
N TRP A 140 24.75 -3.27 21.78
CA TRP A 140 23.43 -2.66 22.02
C TRP A 140 22.83 -1.95 20.79
N PHE A 141 23.68 -1.46 19.88
CA PHE A 141 23.29 -0.69 18.70
C PHE A 141 22.85 -1.57 17.51
N ALA A 142 22.93 -2.90 17.60
CA ALA A 142 22.64 -3.81 16.49
C ALA A 142 21.24 -3.61 15.88
N CYS A 143 20.20 -3.46 16.71
CA CYS A 143 18.84 -3.20 16.23
C CYS A 143 18.75 -1.88 15.45
N PHE A 144 19.44 -0.84 15.90
CA PHE A 144 19.46 0.45 15.22
C PHE A 144 20.20 0.36 13.89
N ALA A 145 21.31 -0.37 13.83
CA ALA A 145 22.06 -0.59 12.59
C ALA A 145 21.20 -1.35 11.55
N VAL A 146 20.55 -2.44 11.94
CA VAL A 146 19.65 -3.19 11.05
C VAL A 146 18.47 -2.34 10.60
N SER A 147 17.86 -1.59 11.52
CA SER A 147 16.75 -0.68 11.19
C SER A 147 17.18 0.44 10.25
N ALA A 148 18.38 1.00 10.42
CA ALA A 148 18.91 2.04 9.54
C ALA A 148 19.14 1.52 8.11
N ILE A 149 19.66 0.29 7.96
CA ILE A 149 19.80 -0.36 6.64
C ILE A 149 18.44 -0.54 5.97
N LEU A 150 17.44 -1.02 6.73
CA LEU A 150 16.09 -1.23 6.20
C LEU A 150 15.40 0.10 5.84
N LEU A 151 15.58 1.15 6.64
CA LEU A 151 15.05 2.49 6.35
C LEU A 151 15.72 3.11 5.12
N ALA A 152 17.03 2.95 4.96
CA ALA A 152 17.74 3.39 3.77
C ALA A 152 17.26 2.66 2.51
N GLU A 153 17.03 1.35 2.59
CA GLU A 153 16.42 0.60 1.48
C GLU A 153 15.01 1.13 1.19
N LEU A 154 14.18 1.32 2.22
CA LEU A 154 12.82 1.81 2.08
C LEU A 154 12.80 3.17 1.38
N LEU A 155 13.65 4.10 1.82
CA LEU A 155 13.83 5.41 1.21
C LEU A 155 14.21 5.31 -0.26
N ALA A 156 15.21 4.48 -0.59
CA ALA A 156 15.66 4.27 -1.96
C ALA A 156 14.54 3.73 -2.86
N ARG A 157 13.76 2.75 -2.37
CA ARG A 157 12.61 2.19 -3.11
C ARG A 157 11.51 3.22 -3.34
N THR A 158 11.21 4.05 -2.34
CA THR A 158 10.21 5.12 -2.49
C THR A 158 10.63 6.15 -3.54
N ILE A 159 11.90 6.56 -3.54
CA ILE A 159 12.42 7.51 -4.53
C ILE A 159 12.36 6.95 -5.94
N LEU A 160 12.70 5.67 -6.12
CA LEU A 160 12.59 4.99 -7.43
C LEU A 160 11.13 4.96 -7.93
N LEU A 161 10.17 4.63 -7.06
CA LEU A 161 8.75 4.63 -7.40
C LEU A 161 8.21 6.00 -7.78
N TYR A 162 8.70 7.06 -7.14
CA TYR A 162 8.37 8.44 -7.49
C TYR A 162 8.93 8.80 -8.87
N ARG A 163 10.20 8.48 -9.14
CA ARG A 163 10.87 8.80 -10.42
C ARG A 163 10.17 8.17 -11.62
N GLU A 164 9.65 6.95 -11.48
CA GLU A 164 8.97 6.24 -12.57
C GLU A 164 7.62 6.86 -12.98
N THR A 165 6.97 7.63 -12.12
CA THR A 165 5.59 8.10 -12.37
C THR A 165 5.33 9.58 -12.17
N GLY A 166 6.23 10.30 -11.50
CA GLY A 166 6.11 11.75 -11.26
C GLY A 166 4.94 12.16 -10.36
N ARG A 167 4.31 11.21 -9.63
CA ARG A 167 3.12 11.48 -8.81
C ARG A 167 3.48 11.76 -7.36
N TRP A 168 3.07 12.92 -6.85
CA TRP A 168 3.34 13.38 -5.47
C TRP A 168 2.88 12.42 -4.38
N GLU A 169 1.80 11.68 -4.61
CA GLU A 169 1.24 10.73 -3.63
C GLU A 169 2.19 9.57 -3.34
N ARG A 170 3.11 9.28 -4.25
CA ARG A 170 4.16 8.28 -4.03
C ARG A 170 5.25 8.77 -3.06
N LEU A 171 5.19 10.02 -2.59
CA LEU A 171 6.03 10.53 -1.51
C LEU A 171 5.45 10.25 -0.11
N ILE A 172 4.23 9.71 0.02
CA ILE A 172 3.68 9.36 1.35
C ILE A 172 4.60 8.39 2.12
N PRO A 173 5.13 7.29 1.52
CA PRO A 173 6.07 6.43 2.21
C PRO A 173 7.37 7.13 2.62
N PHE A 174 7.80 8.17 1.89
CA PHE A 174 8.99 8.96 2.21
C PHE A 174 8.76 9.78 3.48
N ALA A 175 7.60 10.42 3.60
CA ALA A 175 7.22 11.12 4.83
C ALA A 175 7.19 10.17 6.03
N VAL A 176 6.71 8.94 5.85
CA VAL A 176 6.73 7.91 6.92
C VAL A 176 8.15 7.55 7.33
N VAL A 177 9.08 7.36 6.39
CA VAL A 177 10.50 7.13 6.72
C VAL A 177 11.08 8.28 7.53
N LEU A 178 10.81 9.52 7.13
CA LEU A 178 11.29 10.71 7.83
C LEU A 178 10.76 10.76 9.26
N ILE A 179 9.45 10.52 9.45
CA ILE A 179 8.83 10.45 10.77
C ILE A 179 9.50 9.37 11.63
N ILE A 180 9.74 8.17 11.08
CA ILE A 180 10.41 7.08 11.82
C ILE A 180 11.84 7.50 12.22
N ILE A 181 12.61 8.10 11.31
CA ILE A 181 13.98 8.56 11.62
C ILE A 181 13.95 9.60 12.75
N VAL A 182 13.08 10.59 12.66
CA VAL A 182 12.92 11.63 13.70
C VAL A 182 12.55 11.00 15.04
N SER A 183 11.61 10.04 15.06
CA SER A 183 11.21 9.36 16.29
C SER A 183 12.31 8.52 16.91
N VAL A 184 13.17 7.87 16.12
CA VAL A 184 14.37 7.20 16.65
C VAL A 184 15.33 8.20 17.30
N VAL A 185 15.55 9.35 16.67
CA VAL A 185 16.40 10.41 17.23
C VAL A 185 15.81 10.93 18.54
N LEU A 186 14.50 11.14 18.61
CA LEU A 186 13.82 11.55 19.83
C LEU A 186 13.97 10.51 20.95
N ASP A 187 13.73 9.23 20.67
CA ASP A 187 13.90 8.15 21.67
C ASP A 187 15.35 8.08 22.22
N ILE A 188 16.37 8.40 21.40
CA ILE A 188 17.77 8.43 21.84
C ILE A 188 18.06 9.67 22.71
N ASN A 189 17.53 10.84 22.34
CA ASN A 189 17.86 12.12 22.97
C ASN A 189 17.02 12.44 24.21
N VAL A 190 15.76 11.99 24.27
CA VAL A 190 14.84 12.21 25.40
C VAL A 190 15.16 11.26 26.59
N GLY A 191 16.28 10.52 26.51
CA GLY A 191 16.63 9.33 27.29
C GLY A 191 16.81 9.44 28.82
N LEU A 192 15.96 10.16 29.56
CA LEU A 192 16.00 10.20 31.03
C LEU A 192 14.63 10.19 31.74
N GLU A 193 13.51 10.32 31.03
CA GLU A 193 12.17 10.19 31.64
C GLU A 193 11.44 8.93 31.16
N PRO A 194 10.88 8.11 32.07
CA PRO A 194 10.09 6.93 31.69
C PRO A 194 8.79 7.37 31.00
N GLN A 195 8.78 7.28 29.67
CA GLN A 195 7.58 7.50 28.86
C GLN A 195 6.80 6.19 28.72
N PRO A 196 5.45 6.21 28.82
CA PRO A 196 4.63 5.00 28.77
C PRO A 196 4.70 4.26 27.42
N ILE A 197 4.93 4.99 26.32
CA ILE A 197 5.07 4.47 24.96
C ILE A 197 6.21 5.22 24.25
N SER A 198 7.12 4.48 23.61
CA SER A 198 8.22 5.06 22.81
C SER A 198 7.71 5.83 21.58
N PHE A 199 8.41 6.91 21.21
CA PHE A 199 8.09 7.72 20.04
C PHE A 199 8.12 6.88 18.76
N LEU A 200 9.05 5.93 18.66
CA LEU A 200 9.13 5.01 17.53
C LEU A 200 7.85 4.15 17.39
N THR A 201 7.29 3.66 18.50
CA THR A 201 6.06 2.86 18.47
C THR A 201 4.88 3.68 17.93
N ILE A 202 4.78 4.94 18.34
CA ILE A 202 3.76 5.87 17.82
C ILE A 202 3.99 6.14 16.32
N ALA A 203 5.24 6.39 15.92
CA ALA A 203 5.60 6.61 14.52
C ALA A 203 5.29 5.42 13.62
N ILE A 204 5.53 4.20 14.11
CA ILE A 204 5.15 2.97 13.42
C ILE A 204 3.63 2.92 13.24
N ALA A 205 2.85 3.16 14.30
CA ALA A 205 1.40 3.11 14.24
C ALA A 205 0.81 4.14 13.25
N VAL A 206 1.30 5.38 13.31
CA VAL A 206 0.95 6.45 12.37
C VAL A 206 1.41 6.10 10.95
N GLY A 207 2.61 5.53 10.81
CA GLY A 207 3.15 5.04 9.55
C GLY A 207 2.26 3.99 8.90
N SER A 208 1.72 3.04 9.68
CA SER A 208 0.77 2.02 9.21
C SER A 208 -0.49 2.64 8.62
N VAL A 209 -1.01 3.72 9.22
CA VAL A 209 -2.17 4.45 8.69
C VAL A 209 -1.82 5.13 7.36
N PHE A 210 -0.70 5.84 7.29
CA PHE A 210 -0.27 6.48 6.04
C PHE A 210 -0.03 5.47 4.91
N TYR A 211 0.55 4.32 5.22
CA TYR A 211 0.71 3.22 4.27
C TYR A 211 -0.63 2.67 3.79
N TYR A 212 -1.61 2.55 4.67
CA TYR A 212 -2.96 2.14 4.29
C TYR A 212 -3.62 3.17 3.38
N ILE A 213 -3.58 4.45 3.74
CA ILE A 213 -4.13 5.54 2.92
C ILE A 213 -3.48 5.54 1.54
N TRP A 214 -2.15 5.43 1.48
CA TRP A 214 -1.41 5.34 0.22
C TRP A 214 -1.86 4.15 -0.62
N LEU A 215 -1.98 2.97 -0.02
CA LEU A 215 -2.38 1.75 -0.71
C LEU A 215 -3.82 1.82 -1.24
N HIS A 216 -4.74 2.29 -0.40
CA HIS A 216 -6.14 2.51 -0.75
C HIS A 216 -6.28 3.49 -1.92
N LEU A 217 -5.60 4.63 -1.82
CA LEU A 217 -5.57 5.66 -2.86
C LEU A 217 -5.00 5.17 -4.20
N GLN A 218 -4.06 4.21 -4.19
CA GLN A 218 -3.57 3.60 -5.42
C GLN A 218 -4.60 2.68 -6.06
N PHE A 219 -5.22 1.81 -5.27
CA PHE A 219 -6.19 0.84 -5.81
C PHE A 219 -7.51 1.46 -6.23
N VAL A 220 -8.01 2.45 -5.48
CA VAL A 220 -9.21 3.19 -5.87
C VAL A 220 -9.01 3.84 -7.24
N ARG A 221 -7.83 4.42 -7.49
CA ARG A 221 -7.51 5.02 -8.78
C ARG A 221 -7.33 4.02 -9.91
N GLU A 222 -6.69 2.89 -9.65
CA GLU A 222 -6.58 1.82 -10.64
C GLU A 222 -7.99 1.38 -11.05
N HIS A 223 -8.87 1.20 -10.06
CA HIS A 223 -10.28 0.86 -10.30
C HIS A 223 -11.06 1.95 -11.04
N GLU A 224 -10.93 3.22 -10.65
CA GLU A 224 -11.56 4.35 -11.36
C GLU A 224 -11.08 4.44 -12.81
N HIS A 225 -9.79 4.23 -13.05
CA HIS A 225 -9.24 4.25 -14.40
C HIS A 225 -9.80 3.09 -15.24
N ASP A 226 -9.91 1.90 -14.68
CA ASP A 226 -10.50 0.74 -15.35
C ASP A 226 -11.99 0.94 -15.63
N LEU A 227 -12.74 1.51 -14.67
CA LEU A 227 -14.15 1.87 -14.86
C LEU A 227 -14.32 2.91 -15.96
N MET A 228 -13.49 3.96 -15.97
CA MET A 228 -13.51 4.99 -17.01
C MET A 228 -13.18 4.40 -18.38
N ALA A 229 -12.20 3.49 -18.47
CA ALA A 229 -11.87 2.79 -19.70
C ALA A 229 -13.04 1.91 -20.19
N ALA A 230 -13.68 1.16 -19.29
CA ALA A 230 -14.85 0.34 -19.61
C ALA A 230 -16.06 1.19 -20.04
N GLN A 231 -16.29 2.33 -19.39
CA GLN A 231 -17.33 3.27 -19.77
C GLN A 231 -17.08 3.88 -21.15
N ARG A 232 -15.83 4.27 -21.46
CA ARG A 232 -15.46 4.72 -22.81
C ARG A 232 -15.79 3.64 -23.83
N ILE A 233 -15.35 2.40 -23.61
CA ILE A 233 -15.67 1.26 -24.50
C ILE A 233 -17.19 1.09 -24.66
N ARG A 234 -17.96 1.18 -23.57
CA ARG A 234 -19.42 1.08 -23.63
C ARG A 234 -20.04 2.20 -24.47
N ILE A 235 -19.54 3.43 -24.34
CA ILE A 235 -19.97 4.56 -25.18
C ILE A 235 -19.62 4.29 -26.65
N MET A 236 -18.43 3.76 -26.94
CA MET A 236 -18.05 3.34 -28.30
C MET A 236 -19.08 2.37 -28.89
N MET A 237 -19.46 1.36 -28.11
CA MET A 237 -20.45 0.36 -28.50
C MET A 237 -21.89 0.90 -28.63
N THR A 238 -22.20 2.06 -28.03
CA THR A 238 -23.52 2.68 -28.21
C THR A 238 -23.61 3.59 -29.43
N GLN A 239 -22.50 4.21 -29.84
CA GLN A 239 -22.47 5.00 -31.09
C GLN A 239 -22.61 4.11 -32.32
N ILE A 240 -22.14 2.86 -32.25
CA ILE A 240 -22.37 1.87 -33.30
C ILE A 240 -23.60 1.04 -32.93
N GLN A 241 -24.70 1.15 -33.69
CA GLN A 241 -25.87 0.30 -33.46
C GLN A 241 -25.48 -1.18 -33.64
N PRO A 242 -25.49 -2.04 -32.61
CA PRO A 242 -24.98 -3.42 -32.74
C PRO A 242 -25.74 -4.22 -33.79
N HIS A 243 -27.04 -3.94 -33.93
CA HIS A 243 -27.87 -4.48 -34.99
C HIS A 243 -27.37 -4.09 -36.39
N PHE A 244 -26.94 -2.84 -36.61
CA PHE A 244 -26.34 -2.41 -37.88
C PHE A 244 -25.11 -3.25 -38.23
N LEU A 245 -24.17 -3.45 -37.28
CA LEU A 245 -23.00 -4.30 -37.47
C LEU A 245 -23.38 -5.72 -37.94
N PHE A 246 -24.29 -6.38 -37.20
CA PHE A 246 -24.75 -7.72 -37.57
C PHE A 246 -25.44 -7.76 -38.93
N ASN A 247 -26.22 -6.74 -39.25
CA ASN A 247 -26.93 -6.67 -40.52
C ASN A 247 -26.00 -6.42 -41.70
N ALA A 248 -25.09 -5.45 -41.57
CA ALA A 248 -24.10 -5.15 -42.60
C ALA A 248 -23.26 -6.40 -42.93
N LEU A 249 -22.78 -7.11 -41.90
CA LEU A 249 -22.05 -8.37 -42.10
C LEU A 249 -22.89 -9.47 -42.78
N ASN A 250 -24.17 -9.61 -42.42
CA ASN A 250 -25.06 -10.56 -43.07
C ASN A 250 -25.35 -10.20 -44.53
N THR A 251 -25.55 -8.91 -44.82
CA THR A 251 -25.72 -8.39 -46.19
C THR A 251 -24.47 -8.63 -47.01
N ILE A 252 -23.29 -8.29 -46.49
CA ILE A 252 -22.00 -8.56 -47.15
C ILE A 252 -21.84 -10.05 -47.44
N ARG A 253 -22.14 -10.93 -46.47
CA ARG A 253 -22.09 -12.39 -46.66
C ARG A 253 -23.04 -12.86 -47.76
N ALA A 254 -24.25 -12.31 -47.83
CA ALA A 254 -25.22 -12.64 -48.87
C ALA A 254 -24.77 -12.12 -50.25
N LEU A 255 -24.14 -10.94 -50.29
CA LEU A 255 -23.58 -10.35 -51.50
C LEU A 255 -22.45 -11.19 -52.07
N TYR A 256 -21.57 -11.80 -51.25
CA TYR A 256 -20.54 -12.71 -51.76
C TYR A 256 -21.10 -13.87 -52.60
N ALA A 257 -22.33 -14.32 -52.31
CA ALA A 257 -22.99 -15.38 -53.08
C ALA A 257 -23.69 -14.88 -54.36
N LYS A 258 -23.94 -13.57 -54.50
CA LYS A 258 -24.71 -12.96 -55.60
C LYS A 258 -23.86 -12.08 -56.52
N ASP A 259 -23.01 -11.25 -55.93
CA ASP A 259 -22.18 -10.23 -56.56
C ASP A 259 -20.93 -9.98 -55.68
N SER A 260 -19.87 -10.75 -55.94
CA SER A 260 -18.62 -10.67 -55.18
C SER A 260 -17.93 -9.30 -55.28
N PRO A 261 -17.84 -8.65 -56.45
CA PRO A 261 -17.29 -7.29 -56.54
C PRO A 261 -18.03 -6.26 -55.67
N LEU A 262 -19.37 -6.33 -55.62
CA LEU A 262 -20.15 -5.45 -54.75
C LEU A 262 -19.94 -5.78 -53.27
N ALA A 263 -19.77 -7.05 -52.92
CA ALA A 263 -19.46 -7.49 -51.56
C ALA A 263 -18.11 -6.94 -51.07
N ASP A 264 -17.08 -6.98 -51.92
CA ASP A 264 -15.74 -6.45 -51.62
C ASP A 264 -15.79 -4.95 -51.36
N LYS A 265 -16.47 -4.19 -52.24
CA LYS A 265 -16.66 -2.75 -52.06
C LYS A 265 -17.41 -2.44 -50.75
N THR A 266 -18.52 -3.13 -50.50
CA THR A 266 -19.34 -2.93 -49.29
C THR A 266 -18.55 -3.25 -48.01
N LEU A 267 -17.67 -4.26 -48.06
CA LEU A 267 -16.78 -4.60 -46.95
C LEU A 267 -15.73 -3.50 -46.69
N GLU A 268 -15.19 -2.89 -47.75
CA GLU A 268 -14.28 -1.75 -47.64
C GLU A 268 -14.97 -0.51 -47.09
N ASP A 269 -16.16 -0.18 -47.58
CA ASP A 269 -17.00 0.93 -47.11
C ASP A 269 -17.37 0.74 -45.63
N PHE A 270 -17.76 -0.49 -45.25
CA PHE A 270 -18.05 -0.85 -43.86
C PHE A 270 -16.82 -0.76 -42.94
N SER A 271 -15.65 -1.18 -43.43
CA SER A 271 -14.38 -1.04 -42.70
C SER A 271 -14.01 0.44 -42.51
N THR A 272 -14.30 1.29 -43.49
CA THR A 272 -14.07 2.74 -43.44
C THR A 272 -15.03 3.41 -42.45
N TYR A 273 -16.32 3.07 -42.49
CA TYR A 273 -17.32 3.52 -41.52
C TYR A 273 -16.93 3.20 -40.06
N LEU A 274 -16.46 1.96 -39.80
CA LEU A 274 -16.01 1.58 -38.47
C LEU A 274 -14.78 2.35 -38.01
N ARG A 275 -13.84 2.61 -38.91
CA ARG A 275 -12.63 3.38 -38.62
C ARG A 275 -12.96 4.83 -38.28
N GLN A 276 -13.85 5.47 -39.05
CA GLN A 276 -14.30 6.85 -38.80
C GLN A 276 -15.01 6.99 -37.44
N ASN A 277 -15.84 6.01 -37.04
CA ASN A 277 -16.41 5.97 -35.69
C ASN A 277 -15.32 5.88 -34.61
N LEU A 278 -14.29 5.05 -34.80
CA LEU A 278 -13.19 4.94 -33.82
C LEU A 278 -12.32 6.20 -33.76
N GLU A 279 -12.10 6.87 -34.89
CA GLU A 279 -11.33 8.12 -34.97
C GLU A 279 -12.06 9.28 -34.28
N SER A 280 -13.37 9.43 -34.51
CA SER A 280 -14.18 10.49 -33.89
C SER A 280 -14.23 10.40 -32.37
N LEU A 281 -14.07 9.19 -31.81
CA LEU A 281 -13.98 8.92 -30.38
C LEU A 281 -12.62 9.28 -29.76
N SER A 282 -11.56 9.32 -30.58
CA SER A 282 -10.20 9.62 -30.12
C SER A 282 -9.86 11.11 -30.15
N GLN A 283 -10.65 11.90 -30.89
CA GLN A 283 -10.50 13.34 -30.97
C GLN A 283 -11.31 14.04 -29.88
N ALA A 284 -10.66 14.97 -29.17
CA ALA A 284 -11.33 15.85 -28.21
C ALA A 284 -11.95 17.09 -28.89
N ASP A 285 -11.62 17.32 -30.17
CA ASP A 285 -12.04 18.46 -30.96
C ASP A 285 -13.33 18.20 -31.74
N LEU A 286 -13.99 19.28 -32.18
CA LEU A 286 -15.19 19.21 -33.02
C LEU A 286 -14.88 18.51 -34.37
N ILE A 287 -15.80 17.66 -34.82
CA ILE A 287 -15.69 16.95 -36.10
C ILE A 287 -16.08 17.92 -37.25
N PRO A 288 -15.24 18.07 -38.29
CA PRO A 288 -15.58 18.84 -39.48
C PRO A 288 -16.82 18.29 -40.20
N ILE A 289 -17.69 19.18 -40.72
CA ILE A 289 -18.97 18.79 -41.32
C ILE A 289 -18.82 17.93 -42.58
N ASP A 290 -17.72 18.09 -43.32
CA ASP A 290 -17.35 17.28 -44.48
C ASP A 290 -17.11 15.81 -44.09
N LYS A 291 -16.40 15.59 -42.98
CA LYS A 291 -16.20 14.23 -42.44
C LYS A 291 -17.49 13.60 -41.93
N GLU A 292 -18.33 14.38 -41.25
CA GLU A 292 -19.63 13.88 -40.78
C GLU A 292 -20.55 13.51 -41.94
N LEU A 293 -20.52 14.29 -43.03
CA LEU A 293 -21.29 14.02 -44.24
C LEU A 293 -20.79 12.76 -44.97
N GLU A 294 -19.48 12.58 -45.07
CA GLU A 294 -18.86 11.36 -45.63
C GLU A 294 -19.27 10.12 -44.81
N HIS A 295 -19.16 10.19 -43.49
CA HIS A 295 -19.57 9.13 -42.57
C HIS A 295 -21.05 8.76 -42.71
N THR A 296 -21.93 9.77 -42.81
CA THR A 296 -23.37 9.59 -43.01
C THR A 296 -23.69 8.95 -44.37
N LYS A 297 -22.94 9.31 -45.43
CA LYS A 297 -23.10 8.69 -46.75
C LYS A 297 -22.72 7.22 -46.74
N LEU A 298 -21.58 6.86 -46.15
CA LEU A 298 -21.15 5.47 -46.01
C LEU A 298 -22.20 4.64 -45.26
N TYR A 299 -22.75 5.17 -44.17
CA TYR A 299 -23.85 4.53 -43.44
C TYR A 299 -25.08 4.27 -44.33
N ALA A 300 -25.52 5.29 -45.08
CA ALA A 300 -26.69 5.19 -45.94
C ALA A 300 -26.47 4.19 -47.09
N GLU A 301 -25.30 4.18 -47.72
CA GLU A 301 -24.95 3.24 -48.79
C GLU A 301 -25.02 1.78 -48.31
N ILE A 302 -24.54 1.51 -47.08
CA ILE A 302 -24.58 0.18 -46.48
C ILE A 302 -26.03 -0.23 -46.11
N GLU A 303 -26.82 0.68 -45.52
CA GLU A 303 -28.22 0.38 -45.17
C GLU A 303 -29.11 0.18 -46.41
N VAL A 304 -28.88 0.90 -47.51
CA VAL A 304 -29.67 0.72 -48.75
C VAL A 304 -29.51 -0.70 -49.31
N LEU A 305 -28.29 -1.27 -49.26
CA LEU A 305 -28.04 -2.64 -49.71
C LEU A 305 -28.79 -3.71 -48.90
N ARG A 306 -29.28 -3.33 -47.70
CA ARG A 306 -30.08 -4.20 -46.83
C ARG A 306 -31.54 -4.29 -47.29
N PHE A 307 -32.03 -3.32 -48.06
CA PHE A 307 -33.39 -3.28 -48.58
C PHE A 307 -33.37 -3.38 -50.11
N PRO A 308 -33.13 -4.59 -50.67
CA PRO A 308 -33.31 -4.80 -52.10
C PRO A 308 -34.79 -4.58 -52.44
N ASN A 309 -35.06 -3.77 -53.46
CA ASN A 309 -36.40 -3.61 -54.05
C ASN A 309 -36.96 -4.97 -54.51
#